data_AF-A0A8J7N861-F1
#
_entry.id   AF-A0A8J7N861-F1
#
_cell.length_a   1.000
_cell.length_b   1.000
_cell.length_c   1.000
_cell.angle_alpha   90.00
_cell.angle_beta   90.00
_cell.angle_gamma   90.00
#
_symmetry.space_group_name_H-M   'P 1'
#
loop_
_entity.id
_entity.type
_entity.pdbx_description
1 polymer ?
#
loop_
_entity_poly.entity_id
_entity_poly.type
_entity_poly.pdbx_seq_one_letter_code
_entity_poly.pdbx_strand_id
1 'polypeptide(L)' 'VNLRASPSTTASVVGRVNFGDTVVVTQQNPAPGWTGIRNPRTGEVAYVSSQFLQLVP' A
#
# COMPACT_ATOMS: atom_id res chain seq x y z
N VAL A 1 -2.69 -7.56 4.43
CA VAL A 1 -2.11 -7.48 3.07
C VAL A 1 -0.65 -7.02 3.15
N ASN A 2 0.21 -7.53 2.27
CA ASN A 2 1.63 -7.17 2.24
C ASN A 2 1.83 -5.78 1.62
N LEU A 3 2.72 -5.00 2.22
CA LEU A 3 3.25 -3.77 1.64
C LEU A 3 4.52 -4.10 0.87
N ARG A 4 4.70 -3.50 -0.30
CA ARG A 4 5.82 -3.79 -1.21
C ARG A 4 6.64 -2.55 -1.51
N ALA A 5 7.92 -2.76 -1.83
CA ALA A 5 8.86 -1.70 -2.16
C ALA A 5 8.54 -0.98 -3.48
N SER A 6 7.86 -1.65 -4.42
CA SER A 6 7.40 -1.08 -5.70
C SER A 6 6.03 -1.67 -6.08
N PRO A 7 5.27 -1.05 -7.01
CA PRO A 7 3.92 -1.49 -7.38
C PRO A 7 3.97 -2.72 -8.30
N SER A 8 4.45 -3.84 -7.76
CA SER A 8 4.59 -5.13 -8.45
C SER A 8 4.44 -6.29 -7.46
N THR A 9 3.88 -7.43 -7.91
CA THR A 9 3.75 -8.64 -7.11
C THR A 9 5.07 -9.36 -6.83
N THR A 10 6.13 -9.03 -7.58
CA THR A 10 7.48 -9.60 -7.41
C THR A 10 8.39 -8.73 -6.54
N ALA A 11 7.96 -7.50 -6.22
CA ALA A 11 8.75 -6.60 -5.39
C ALA A 11 8.85 -7.08 -3.94
N SER A 12 9.99 -6.81 -3.30
CA SER A 12 10.23 -7.18 -1.90
C SER A 12 9.13 -6.68 -0.97
N VAL A 13 8.76 -7.52 0.01
CA VAL A 13 7.81 -7.16 1.05
C VAL A 13 8.53 -6.31 2.09
N VAL A 14 8.03 -5.09 2.32
CA VAL A 14 8.60 -4.10 3.25
C VAL A 14 7.74 -3.90 4.49
N GLY A 15 6.62 -4.63 4.59
CA GLY A 15 5.73 -4.55 5.72
C GLY A 15 4.40 -5.26 5.45
N ARG A 16 3.47 -5.09 6.39
CA ARG A 16 2.12 -5.63 6.31
C ARG A 16 1.17 -4.70 7.06
N VAL A 17 -0.04 -4.58 6.53
CA VAL A 17 -1.19 -3.98 7.22
C VAL A 17 -2.27 -5.04 7.39
N ASN A 18 -3.06 -4.91 8.45
CA ASN A 18 -4.15 -5.80 8.78
C ASN A 18 -5.49 -5.25 8.27
N PHE A 19 -6.51 -6.11 8.25
CA PHE A 19 -7.86 -5.67 7.94
C PHE A 19 -8.34 -4.70 9.01
N GLY A 20 -8.94 -3.57 8.60
CA GLY A 20 -9.37 -2.50 9.50
C GLY A 20 -8.32 -1.43 9.80
N ASP A 21 -7.05 -1.64 9.43
CA ASP A 21 -6.04 -0.59 9.56
C ASP A 21 -6.33 0.57 8.58
N THR A 22 -6.38 1.80 9.09
CA THR A 22 -6.44 3.00 8.26
C THR A 22 -5.04 3.38 7.79
N VAL A 23 -4.90 3.68 6.50
CA VAL A 23 -3.64 4.09 5.87
C VAL A 23 -3.81 5.41 5.13
N VAL A 24 -2.74 6.21 5.08
CA VAL A 24 -2.73 7.46 4.31
C VAL A 24 -2.27 7.15 2.88
N VAL A 25 -3.11 7.49 1.89
CA VAL A 25 -2.76 7.39 0.48
C VAL A 25 -1.77 8.51 0.12
N THR A 26 -0.64 8.15 -0.47
CA THR A 26 0.39 9.09 -0.93
C THR A 26 0.44 9.20 -2.45
N GLN A 27 0.01 8.15 -3.17
CA GLN A 27 -0.03 8.11 -4.63
C GLN A 27 -1.26 7.34 -5.09
N GLN A 28 -2.10 8.01 -5.89
CA GLN A 28 -3.21 7.37 -6.58
C GLN A 28 -2.72 6.75 -7.89
N ASN A 29 -2.99 5.46 -8.09
CA ASN A 29 -2.68 4.70 -9.31
C ASN A 29 -1.22 4.79 -9.83
N PRO A 30 -0.18 4.59 -8.99
CA PRO A 30 1.21 4.51 -9.46
C PRO A 30 1.46 3.40 -10.49
N ALA A 31 0.62 2.36 -10.50
CA ALA A 31 0.53 1.36 -11.56
C ALA A 31 -0.88 0.74 -11.54
N PRO A 32 -1.31 0.02 -12.60
CA PRO A 32 -2.62 -0.62 -12.64
C PRO A 32 -2.86 -1.54 -11.43
N GLY A 33 -3.90 -1.23 -10.63
CA GLY A 33 -4.26 -2.02 -9.45
C GLY A 33 -3.39 -1.83 -8.22
N TRP A 34 -2.56 -0.78 -8.19
CA TRP A 34 -1.71 -0.41 -7.05
C TRP A 34 -2.04 0.96 -6.49
N THR A 35 -1.83 1.11 -5.19
CA THR A 35 -1.93 2.36 -4.47
C THR A 35 -0.66 2.55 -3.65
N GLY A 36 -0.07 3.74 -3.73
CA GLY A 36 1.01 4.14 -2.85
C GLY A 36 0.43 4.65 -1.54
N ILE A 37 0.93 4.12 -0.42
CA ILE A 37 0.52 4.52 0.92
C ILE A 37 1.73 4.91 1.76
N ARG A 38 1.47 5.61 2.85
CA ARG A 38 2.43 5.83 3.92
C ARG A 38 2.49 4.59 4.80
N ASN A 39 3.66 3.93 4.85
CA ASN A 39 3.87 2.80 5.77
C ASN A 39 3.76 3.33 7.22
N PRO A 40 2.82 2.83 8.04
CA PRO A 40 2.58 3.35 9.38
C PRO A 40 3.72 3.04 10.35
N ARG A 41 4.59 2.06 10.04
CA ARG A 41 5.72 1.68 10.91
C ARG A 41 7.00 2.46 10.61
N THR A 42 7.32 2.66 9.33
CA THR A 42 8.67 3.12 8.97
C THR A 42 8.77 4.62 8.80
N GLY A 43 7.89 5.24 8.02
CA GLY A 43 8.34 6.50 7.42
C GLY A 43 7.96 6.68 5.98
N GLU A 44 7.87 5.56 5.29
CA GLU A 44 8.23 5.58 3.89
C GLU A 44 7.03 5.26 3.02
N VAL A 45 7.17 5.58 1.73
CA VAL A 45 6.20 5.14 0.73
C VAL A 45 6.33 3.64 0.56
N ALA A 46 5.18 2.96 0.59
CA ALA A 46 5.08 1.56 0.24
C ALA A 46 3.84 1.32 -0.61
N TYR A 47 3.80 0.20 -1.31
CA TYR A 47 2.77 -0.11 -2.29
C TYR A 47 1.91 -1.27 -1.83
N VAL A 48 0.61 -1.13 -2.01
CA VAL A 48 -0.39 -2.15 -1.71
C VAL A 48 -1.34 -2.29 -2.89
N SER A 49 -1.83 -3.51 -3.13
CA SER A 49 -2.80 -3.72 -4.21
C SER A 49 -4.13 -3.06 -3.84
N SER A 50 -4.66 -2.24 -4.74
CA SER A 50 -5.85 -1.41 -4.53
C SER A 50 -7.10 -2.23 -4.24
N GLN A 51 -7.17 -3.48 -4.69
CA GLN A 51 -8.30 -4.38 -4.42
C GLN A 51 -8.48 -4.69 -2.92
N PHE A 52 -7.45 -4.46 -2.10
CA PHE A 52 -7.49 -4.67 -0.65
C PHE A 52 -7.73 -3.37 0.12
N LEU A 53 -7.94 -2.25 -0.59
CA LEU A 53 -8.24 -0.97 0.01
C LEU A 53 -9.71 -0.63 -0.23
N GLN A 54 -10.32 -0.05 0.78
CA GLN A 54 -11.59 0.64 0.68
C GLN A 54 -11.33 2.12 0.91
N LEU A 55 -11.70 2.95 -0.06
CA LEU A 55 -11.66 4.40 0.13
C LEU A 55 -12.75 4.79 1.12
N VAL A 56 -12.35 5.48 2.18
CA VAL A 56 -13.27 6.08 3.15
C VAL A 56 -13.54 7.52 2.68
N PRO A 57 -14.81 7.93 2.51
CA PRO A 57 -15.19 9.29 2.12
C PRO A 57 -14.74 10.37 3.11
#